data_AF-A0A2L2XR48-F1
#
_entry.id   AF-A0A2L2XR48-F1
#
_cell.length_a   1.000
_cell.length_b   1.000
_cell.length_c   1.000
_cell.angle_alpha   90.00
_cell.angle_beta   90.00
_cell.angle_gamma   90.00
#
_symmetry.space_group_name_H-M   'P 1'
#
loop_
_entity.id
_entity.type
_entity.pdbx_description
1 polymer ?
#
loop_
_entity_poly.entity_id
_entity_poly.type
_entity_poly.pdbx_seq_one_letter_code
_entity_poly.pdbx_strand_id
1 'polypeptide(L)'
;MAILGQPGVNDNLKYLGDSELLYGDINGILEPPMLAGDDSLAVRGNYNALYGEGNAMIEFTQGSKDYLRATGDSNALFGDASQMFDNSLGGDDTLLARGRQNFLRGDANEMLDNAQGGNDII
;
A
#
# COMPACT_ATOMS: atom_id res chain seq x y z
N MET A 1 5.91 7.92 12.42
CA MET A 1 4.64 8.70 12.43
C MET A 1 3.69 8.09 11.41
N ALA A 2 2.37 8.28 11.52
CA ALA A 2 1.43 7.86 10.48
C ALA A 2 1.11 9.06 9.58
N ILE A 3 1.15 8.83 8.28
CA ILE A 3 0.87 9.78 7.21
C ILE A 3 -0.23 9.15 6.36
N LEU A 4 -1.29 9.92 6.12
CA LEU A 4 -2.47 9.46 5.40
C LEU A 4 -2.76 10.42 4.26
N GLY A 5 -3.16 9.87 3.11
CA GLY A 5 -3.96 10.61 2.13
C GLY A 5 -5.44 10.60 2.52
N GLN A 6 -6.30 10.85 1.53
CA GLN A 6 -7.73 10.99 1.63
C GLN A 6 -8.40 9.80 0.93
N PRO A 7 -9.34 9.11 1.58
CA PRO A 7 -10.00 7.95 0.97
C PRO A 7 -10.61 8.24 -0.41
N GLY A 8 -10.22 7.44 -1.40
CA GLY A 8 -10.68 7.48 -2.79
C GLY A 8 -10.09 8.63 -3.61
N VAL A 9 -9.02 9.28 -3.13
CA VAL A 9 -8.40 10.43 -3.78
C VAL A 9 -6.96 10.10 -4.11
N ASN A 10 -6.57 10.39 -5.36
CA ASN A 10 -5.19 10.24 -5.81
C ASN A 10 -4.26 11.27 -5.13
N ASP A 11 -3.52 10.81 -4.13
CA ASP A 11 -2.64 11.59 -3.29
C ASP A 11 -1.16 11.48 -3.68
N ASN A 12 -0.39 12.48 -3.25
CA ASN A 12 1.06 12.49 -3.42
C ASN A 12 1.77 12.68 -2.08
N LEU A 13 2.17 11.57 -1.46
CA LEU A 13 2.78 11.55 -0.14
C LEU A 13 4.29 11.40 -0.25
N LYS A 14 5.04 12.37 0.29
CA LYS A 14 6.51 12.36 0.26
C LYS A 14 7.11 12.68 1.62
N TYR A 15 7.82 11.72 2.20
CA TYR A 15 8.36 11.85 3.55
C TYR A 15 9.84 11.45 3.66
N LEU A 16 10.50 12.06 4.65
CA LEU A 16 11.87 11.79 5.05
C LEU A 16 11.84 11.43 6.54
N GLY A 17 12.20 10.19 6.87
CA GLY A 17 12.10 9.69 8.23
C GLY A 17 12.33 8.18 8.29
N ASP A 18 12.58 7.72 9.52
CA ASP A 18 12.69 6.30 9.85
C ASP A 18 11.45 5.90 10.65
N SER A 19 10.97 4.65 10.49
CA SER A 19 9.77 4.16 11.19
C SER A 19 8.48 4.95 10.87
N GLU A 20 8.35 5.39 9.63
CA GLU A 20 7.15 6.02 9.09
C GLU A 20 6.17 4.98 8.53
N LEU A 21 4.88 5.26 8.70
CA LEU A 21 3.78 4.52 8.08
C LEU A 21 3.08 5.47 7.12
N LEU A 22 3.05 5.13 5.84
CA LEU A 22 2.34 5.88 4.81
C LEU A 22 1.17 5.01 4.32
N TYR A 23 -0.02 5.59 4.34
CA TYR A 23 -1.25 5.01 3.81
C TYR A 23 -1.77 5.97 2.75
N GLY A 24 -2.07 5.48 1.55
CA GLY A 24 -2.66 6.31 0.52
C GLY A 24 -4.09 6.71 0.90
N ASP A 25 -4.94 5.75 1.27
CA ASP A 25 -6.33 6.06 1.63
C ASP A 25 -6.61 6.10 3.13
N ILE A 26 -6.33 5.00 3.83
CA ILE A 26 -6.80 4.81 5.21
C ILE A 26 -5.81 4.05 6.09
N ASN A 27 -5.52 4.63 7.26
CA ASN A 27 -4.91 3.87 8.36
C ASN A 27 -5.98 3.01 9.06
N GLY A 28 -6.42 1.95 8.36
CA GLY A 28 -7.54 1.12 8.80
C GLY A 28 -7.89 0.05 7.77
N ILE A 29 -9.16 -0.34 7.78
CA ILE A 29 -9.72 -1.31 6.84
C ILE A 29 -10.41 -0.51 5.73
N LEU A 30 -10.05 -0.76 4.48
CA LEU A 30 -10.82 -0.33 3.33
C LEU A 30 -12.01 -1.29 3.20
N GLU A 31 -13.21 -0.76 3.36
CA GLU A 31 -14.47 -1.49 3.27
C GLU A 31 -15.50 -0.70 2.44
N PRO A 32 -16.47 -1.37 1.79
CA PRO A 32 -17.52 -0.65 1.08
C PRO A 32 -18.30 0.28 2.03
N PRO A 33 -18.67 1.50 1.61
CA PRO A 33 -18.64 2.02 0.24
C PRO A 33 -17.38 2.86 -0.07
N MET A 34 -16.29 2.72 0.70
CA MET A 34 -15.04 3.45 0.42
C MET A 34 -14.47 3.06 -0.94
N LEU A 35 -13.77 4.00 -1.56
CA LEU A 35 -13.05 3.79 -2.82
C LEU A 35 -11.56 3.89 -2.54
N ALA A 36 -10.77 3.18 -3.34
CA ALA A 36 -9.32 3.32 -3.39
C ALA A 36 -8.94 4.45 -4.36
N GLY A 37 -7.89 5.22 -4.05
CA GLY A 37 -7.34 6.27 -4.91
C GLY A 37 -5.99 5.88 -5.51
N ASP A 38 -5.73 6.24 -6.78
CA ASP A 38 -4.41 5.93 -7.39
C ASP A 38 -3.33 6.84 -6.80
N ASP A 39 -2.58 6.34 -5.82
CA ASP A 39 -1.70 7.12 -4.97
C ASP A 39 -0.23 7.02 -5.35
N SER A 40 0.50 8.07 -4.99
CA SER A 40 1.95 8.14 -5.17
C SER A 40 2.64 8.35 -3.83
N LEU A 41 3.17 7.27 -3.28
CA LEU A 41 3.78 7.23 -1.97
C LEU A 41 5.30 7.14 -2.11
N ALA A 42 6.03 8.02 -1.43
CA ALA A 42 7.48 7.95 -1.41
C ALA A 42 8.08 8.26 -0.04
N VAL A 43 9.01 7.41 0.39
CA VAL A 43 9.77 7.60 1.64
C VAL A 43 11.27 7.51 1.42
N ARG A 44 12.00 8.33 2.18
CA ARG A 44 13.47 8.24 2.33
C ARG A 44 13.80 7.99 3.80
N GLY A 45 14.47 6.88 4.08
CA GLY A 45 14.84 6.42 5.42
C GLY A 45 14.61 4.92 5.58
N ASN A 46 14.73 4.44 6.81
CA ASN A 46 14.76 3.03 7.16
C ASN A 46 13.53 2.60 7.94
N TYR A 47 13.20 1.31 7.90
CA TYR A 47 12.13 0.72 8.71
C TYR A 47 10.74 1.32 8.48
N ASN A 48 10.47 1.84 7.28
CA ASN A 48 9.17 2.41 6.93
C ASN A 48 8.24 1.34 6.37
N ALA A 49 6.93 1.58 6.42
CA ALA A 49 5.93 0.80 5.70
C ALA A 49 5.06 1.71 4.83
N LEU A 50 4.84 1.32 3.58
CA LEU A 50 3.94 1.96 2.63
C LEU A 50 2.84 0.97 2.27
N TYR A 51 1.61 1.45 2.25
CA TYR A 51 0.40 0.73 1.83
C TYR A 51 -0.32 1.63 0.82
N GLY A 52 -0.69 1.13 -0.35
CA GLY A 52 -1.52 1.86 -1.31
C GLY A 52 -2.81 2.31 -0.64
N GLU A 53 -3.67 1.38 -0.24
CA GLU A 53 -4.92 1.74 0.42
C GLU A 53 -4.77 1.78 1.94
N GLY A 54 -4.41 0.66 2.57
CA GLY A 54 -4.61 0.54 4.01
C GLY A 54 -3.99 -0.65 4.73
N ASN A 55 -4.40 -0.85 5.99
CA ASN A 55 -3.96 -2.03 6.76
C ASN A 55 -4.64 -3.30 6.25
N ALA A 56 -5.92 -3.21 5.84
CA ALA A 56 -6.60 -4.34 5.23
C ALA A 56 -7.65 -3.92 4.20
N MET A 57 -8.00 -4.85 3.31
CA MET A 57 -9.13 -4.77 2.38
C MET A 57 -10.07 -5.94 2.61
N ILE A 58 -11.37 -5.66 2.62
CA ILE A 58 -12.40 -6.68 2.89
C ILE A 58 -13.55 -6.63 1.87
N GLU A 59 -14.48 -7.58 2.01
CA GLU A 59 -15.68 -7.72 1.21
C GLU A 59 -15.41 -7.77 -0.31
N PHE A 60 -15.87 -6.77 -1.07
CA PHE A 60 -15.76 -6.66 -2.51
C PHE A 60 -15.03 -5.38 -2.93
N THR A 61 -14.15 -4.88 -2.06
CA THR A 61 -13.29 -3.74 -2.37
C THR A 61 -12.36 -4.06 -3.54
N GLN A 62 -12.02 -3.03 -4.29
CA GLN A 62 -11.06 -3.10 -5.38
C GLN A 62 -9.96 -2.07 -5.11
N GLY A 63 -8.71 -2.54 -5.13
CA GLY A 63 -7.51 -1.74 -5.04
C GLY A 63 -7.31 -0.88 -6.28
N SER A 64 -6.41 0.08 -6.16
CA SER A 64 -6.19 1.11 -7.16
C SER A 64 -4.99 0.81 -8.05
N LYS A 65 -4.39 1.83 -8.68
CA LYS A 65 -3.09 1.71 -9.30
C LYS A 65 -2.08 2.62 -8.61
N ASP A 66 -1.33 2.04 -7.70
CA ASP A 66 -0.41 2.78 -6.86
C ASP A 66 1.03 2.81 -7.37
N TYR A 67 1.72 3.90 -7.03
CA TYR A 67 3.14 4.06 -7.26
C TYR A 67 3.88 4.26 -5.94
N LEU A 68 4.49 3.18 -5.44
CA LEU A 68 5.18 3.15 -4.16
C LEU A 68 6.70 3.17 -4.35
N ARG A 69 7.38 4.05 -3.61
CA ARG A 69 8.83 4.16 -3.66
C ARG A 69 9.50 4.33 -2.32
N ALA A 70 10.43 3.43 -1.99
CA ALA A 70 11.32 3.59 -0.83
C ALA A 70 12.78 3.79 -1.23
N THR A 71 13.50 4.63 -0.49
CA THR A 71 14.96 4.73 -0.55
C THR A 71 15.53 4.67 0.87
N GLY A 72 16.19 3.56 1.19
CA GLY A 72 16.75 3.22 2.49
C GLY A 72 16.66 1.71 2.74
N ASP A 73 17.03 1.29 3.95
CA ASP A 73 17.11 -0.12 4.31
C ASP A 73 15.89 -0.58 5.13
N SER A 74 15.55 -1.87 5.02
CA SER A 74 14.52 -2.51 5.85
C SER A 74 13.12 -1.91 5.76
N ASN A 75 12.71 -1.39 4.61
CA ASN A 75 11.35 -0.90 4.38
C ASN A 75 10.41 -2.00 3.87
N ALA A 76 9.12 -1.87 4.15
CA ALA A 76 8.06 -2.70 3.60
C ALA A 76 7.16 -1.88 2.67
N LEU A 77 6.85 -2.42 1.49
CA LEU A 77 5.92 -1.83 0.53
C LEU A 77 4.89 -2.91 0.20
N PHE A 78 3.62 -2.56 0.33
CA PHE A 78 2.45 -3.33 -0.09
C PHE A 78 1.73 -2.45 -1.10
N GLY A 79 1.62 -2.90 -2.34
CA GLY A 79 0.94 -2.10 -3.37
C GLY A 79 -0.48 -1.80 -2.93
N ASP A 80 -1.19 -2.80 -2.42
CA ASP A 80 -2.51 -2.57 -1.85
C ASP A 80 -2.49 -2.36 -0.31
N ALA A 81 -2.49 -3.48 0.43
CA ALA A 81 -2.74 -3.51 1.86
C ALA A 81 -1.88 -4.54 2.58
N SER A 82 -1.80 -4.49 3.92
CA SER A 82 -1.13 -5.57 4.66
C SER A 82 -1.86 -6.90 4.50
N GLN A 83 -3.20 -6.87 4.53
CA GLN A 83 -4.05 -8.06 4.51
C GLN A 83 -5.25 -7.88 3.56
N MET A 84 -5.57 -8.90 2.78
CA MET A 84 -6.77 -8.93 1.92
C MET A 84 -7.63 -10.14 2.26
N PHE A 85 -8.94 -9.93 2.41
CA PHE A 85 -9.92 -10.94 2.82
C PHE A 85 -11.11 -11.02 1.86
N ASP A 86 -12.02 -11.97 2.11
CA ASP A 86 -13.29 -12.13 1.41
C ASP A 86 -13.13 -12.26 -0.11
N ASN A 87 -13.69 -11.33 -0.89
CA ASN A 87 -13.62 -11.28 -2.35
C ASN A 87 -12.94 -9.97 -2.81
N SER A 88 -12.08 -9.39 -1.98
CA SER A 88 -11.33 -8.19 -2.33
C SER A 88 -10.40 -8.45 -3.52
N LEU A 89 -10.24 -7.44 -4.36
CA LEU A 89 -9.41 -7.48 -5.55
C LEU A 89 -8.31 -6.44 -5.44
N GLY A 90 -7.07 -6.84 -5.67
CA GLY A 90 -5.91 -5.97 -5.66
C GLY A 90 -5.76 -5.15 -6.93
N GLY A 91 -4.93 -4.13 -6.81
CA GLY A 91 -4.52 -3.17 -7.82
C GLY A 91 -3.45 -3.66 -8.78
N ASP A 92 -3.15 -2.85 -9.80
CA ASP A 92 -2.01 -3.10 -10.71
C ASP A 92 -0.88 -2.11 -10.37
N ASP A 93 -0.03 -2.46 -9.41
CA ASP A 93 0.86 -1.49 -8.77
C ASP A 93 2.27 -1.43 -9.35
N THR A 94 2.98 -0.34 -9.03
CA THR A 94 4.40 -0.19 -9.33
C THR A 94 5.17 0.14 -8.07
N LEU A 95 6.00 -0.82 -7.64
CA LEU A 95 6.81 -0.72 -6.45
C LEU A 95 8.28 -0.57 -6.83
N LEU A 96 8.98 0.34 -6.15
CA LEU A 96 10.41 0.52 -6.32
C LEU A 96 11.11 0.74 -4.97
N ALA A 97 12.04 -0.14 -4.62
CA ALA A 97 12.90 0.07 -3.47
C ALA A 97 14.37 0.18 -3.86
N ARG A 98 15.09 1.09 -3.19
CA ARG A 98 16.56 1.19 -3.26
C ARG A 98 17.15 1.10 -1.86
N GLY A 99 18.03 0.13 -1.66
CA GLY A 99 18.65 -0.16 -0.37
C GLY A 99 18.67 -1.66 -0.11
N ARG A 100 18.95 -2.07 1.11
CA ARG A 100 19.08 -3.47 1.52
C ARG A 100 17.87 -3.89 2.35
N GLN A 101 17.54 -5.18 2.29
CA GLN A 101 16.52 -5.80 3.14
C GLN A 101 15.12 -5.18 3.03
N ASN A 102 14.81 -4.55 1.89
CA ASN A 102 13.46 -4.08 1.63
C ASN A 102 12.56 -5.27 1.24
N PHE A 103 11.31 -5.19 1.64
CA PHE A 103 10.28 -6.17 1.36
C PHE A 103 9.21 -5.53 0.48
N LEU A 104 8.95 -6.12 -0.69
CA LEU A 104 7.99 -5.60 -1.66
C LEU A 104 7.00 -6.73 -1.93
N ARG A 105 5.72 -6.45 -1.67
CA ARG A 105 4.57 -7.27 -2.02
C ARG A 105 3.76 -6.47 -3.01
N GLY A 106 3.50 -7.06 -4.17
CA GLY A 106 2.65 -6.47 -5.19
C GLY A 106 1.31 -6.06 -4.60
N ASP A 107 0.52 -7.03 -4.16
CA ASP A 107 -0.77 -6.74 -3.51
C ASP A 107 -0.63 -6.61 -1.98
N ALA A 108 -0.48 -7.75 -1.30
CA ALA A 108 -0.56 -7.83 0.15
C ALA A 108 0.42 -8.82 0.78
N ASN A 109 0.61 -8.70 2.10
CA ASN A 109 1.38 -9.69 2.85
C ASN A 109 0.62 -11.01 3.02
N GLU A 110 -0.68 -10.91 3.29
CA GLU A 110 -1.59 -12.02 3.49
C GLU A 110 -2.83 -11.83 2.61
N MET A 111 -3.18 -12.87 1.87
CA MET A 111 -4.41 -12.93 1.07
C MET A 111 -5.18 -14.18 1.48
N LEU A 112 -6.42 -13.98 1.91
CA LEU A 112 -7.27 -15.00 2.52
C LEU A 112 -8.61 -15.10 1.77
N ASP A 113 -9.33 -16.20 2.00
CA ASP A 113 -10.60 -16.52 1.34
C ASP A 113 -10.51 -16.54 -0.20
N ASN A 114 -11.26 -15.68 -0.89
CA ASN A 114 -11.25 -15.54 -2.34
C ASN A 114 -10.56 -14.25 -2.81
N ALA A 115 -9.77 -13.61 -1.95
CA ALA A 115 -9.00 -12.42 -2.31
C ALA A 115 -8.08 -12.72 -3.50
N GLN A 116 -8.02 -11.80 -4.44
CA GLN A 116 -7.21 -11.92 -5.66
C GLN A 116 -6.36 -10.68 -5.83
N GLY A 117 -5.13 -10.87 -6.30
CA GLY A 117 -4.22 -9.77 -6.61
C GLY A 117 -4.37 -9.31 -8.05
N GLY A 118 -3.77 -8.17 -8.37
CA GLY A 118 -3.56 -7.67 -9.72
C GLY A 118 -2.15 -7.99 -10.23
N ASN A 119 -1.69 -7.16 -11.17
CA ASN A 119 -0.46 -7.37 -11.93
C ASN A 119 0.56 -6.28 -11.62
N ASP A 120 1.52 -6.62 -10.76
CA ASP A 120 2.47 -5.64 -10.27
C ASP A 120 3.80 -5.60 -11.01
N ILE A 121 4.45 -4.44 -10.92
CA ILE A 121 5.82 -4.21 -11.35
C ILE A 121 6.67 -3.95 -10.10
N ILE A 122 7.69 -4.78 -9.85
CA ILE A 122 8.54 -4.76 -8.64
C ILE A 122 10.03 -4.74 -9.01
#